data_AF-A0A0R1LUP3-F1
#
_entry.id   AF-A0A0R1LUP3-F1
#
_cell.length_a   1.000
_cell.length_b   1.000
_cell.length_c   1.000
_cell.angle_alpha   90.00
_cell.angle_beta   90.00
_cell.angle_gamma   90.00
#
_symmetry.space_group_name_H-M   'P 1'
#
loop_
_entity.id
_entity.type
_entity.pdbx_description
1 polymer ?
#
loop_
_entity_poly.entity_id
_entity_poly.type
_entity_poly.pdbx_seq_one_letter_code
_entity_poly.pdbx_strand_id
1 'polypeptide(L)' 'MMIKEVHMPKLSPKSDDYFFGKWVKQPGDTVKTGDVLFEVETDKVISQVESQEDGVLTAQKVATGDTTKVGDLVATIETA' A
#
# COMPACT_ATOMS: atom_id res chain seq x y z
N MET A 1 -10.33 -7.93 16.26
CA MET A 1 -9.12 -7.11 16.03
C MET A 1 -7.98 -8.00 15.57
N MET A 2 -7.87 -8.18 14.26
CA MET A 2 -6.72 -8.79 13.60
C MET A 2 -6.02 -7.71 12.77
N ILE A 3 -4.73 -7.52 13.02
CA ILE A 3 -3.90 -6.63 12.21
C ILE A 3 -3.44 -7.43 10.98
N LYS A 4 -3.74 -6.92 9.79
CA LYS A 4 -3.18 -7.39 8.54
C LYS A 4 -2.08 -6.48 8.06
N GLU A 5 -1.01 -7.11 7.61
CA GLU A 5 0.15 -6.47 7.02
C GLU A 5 -0.09 -6.31 5.53
N VAL A 6 0.01 -5.09 5.04
CA VAL A 6 -0.02 -4.78 3.62
C VAL A 6 1.42 -4.79 3.15
N HIS A 7 1.71 -5.72 2.25
CA HIS A 7 3.01 -5.82 1.59
C HIS A 7 2.93 -5.24 0.18
N MET A 8 4.03 -4.70 -0.29
CA MET A 8 4.13 -4.18 -1.66
C MET A 8 3.92 -5.31 -2.68
N PRO A 9 2.86 -5.27 -3.51
CA PRO A 9 2.64 -6.31 -4.51
C PRO A 9 3.69 -6.25 -5.61
N LYS A 10 3.90 -7.38 -6.30
CA LYS A 10 4.75 -7.43 -7.49
C LYS A 10 3.99 -6.86 -8.68
N LEU A 11 4.29 -5.60 -9.01
CA LEU A 11 3.65 -4.86 -10.11
C LEU A 11 4.40 -4.94 -11.42
N SER A 12 5.72 -5.15 -11.37
CA SER A 12 6.56 -5.31 -12.55
C SER A 12 7.28 -6.67 -12.52
N PRO A 13 7.27 -7.42 -13.63
CA PRO A 13 8.05 -8.66 -13.74
C PRO A 13 9.55 -8.39 -13.87
N LYS A 14 9.96 -7.15 -14.21
CA LYS A 14 11.36 -6.79 -14.50
C LYS A 14 12.06 -6.01 -13.39
N SER A 15 11.31 -5.38 -12.50
CA SER A 15 11.86 -4.53 -11.44
C SER A 15 11.19 -4.85 -10.12
N ASP A 16 12.02 -5.02 -9.09
CA ASP A 16 11.54 -5.21 -7.73
C ASP A 16 11.56 -3.91 -6.93
N ASP A 17 12.16 -2.83 -7.46
CA ASP A 17 12.12 -1.48 -6.87
C ASP A 17 10.95 -0.66 -7.46
N TYR A 18 10.13 -0.07 -6.58
CA TYR A 18 8.99 0.76 -6.91
C TYR A 18 9.07 2.12 -6.22
N PHE A 19 8.72 3.18 -6.94
CA PHE A 19 8.64 4.51 -6.38
C PHE A 19 7.27 4.68 -5.73
N PHE A 20 7.25 4.92 -4.42
CA PHE A 20 6.01 5.14 -3.71
C PHE A 20 5.48 6.52 -4.06
N GLY A 21 4.42 6.58 -4.86
CA GLY A 21 3.90 7.83 -5.41
C GLY A 21 3.30 8.70 -4.32
N LYS A 22 2.17 8.25 -3.76
CA LYS A 22 1.52 8.91 -2.62
C LYS A 22 0.48 8.02 -1.94
N TRP A 23 0.22 8.33 -0.67
CA TRP A 23 -0.90 7.77 0.07
C TRP A 23 -2.23 8.41 -0.36
N VAL A 24 -3.22 7.56 -0.59
CA VAL A 24 -4.63 7.99 -0.76
C VAL A 24 -5.34 7.93 0.59
N LYS A 25 -5.04 6.91 1.39
CA LYS A 25 -5.58 6.69 2.74
C LYS A 25 -4.58 7.07 3.82
N GLN A 26 -5.09 7.60 4.93
CA GLN A 26 -4.30 8.05 6.08
C GLN A 26 -4.52 7.15 7.30
N PRO A 27 -3.53 7.04 8.22
CA PRO A 27 -3.71 6.27 9.44
C PRO A 27 -4.88 6.85 10.26
N GLY A 28 -5.80 5.99 10.66
CA GLY A 28 -7.10 6.32 11.27
C GLY A 28 -8.28 6.28 10.28
N ASP A 29 -8.02 6.22 8.97
CA ASP A 29 -9.09 6.18 7.95
C ASP A 29 -9.65 4.76 7.77
N THR A 30 -10.96 4.66 7.60
CA THR A 30 -11.62 3.39 7.31
C THR A 30 -11.38 2.99 5.87
N VAL A 31 -10.91 1.77 5.68
CA VAL A 31 -10.64 1.15 4.38
C VAL A 31 -11.61 -0.03 4.18
N LYS A 32 -12.01 -0.27 2.94
CA LYS A 32 -12.87 -1.40 2.55
C LYS A 32 -12.19 -2.20 1.47
N THR A 33 -12.56 -3.45 1.29
CA THR A 33 -12.11 -4.22 0.13
C THR A 33 -12.45 -3.46 -1.17
N GLY A 34 -11.43 -3.20 -1.99
CA GLY A 34 -11.53 -2.39 -3.21
C GLY A 34 -11.27 -0.88 -3.02
N ASP A 35 -11.08 -0.37 -1.80
CA ASP A 35 -10.67 1.02 -1.60
C ASP A 35 -9.17 1.18 -1.92
N VAL A 36 -8.81 2.21 -2.68
CA VAL A 36 -7.41 2.52 -3.00
C VAL A 36 -6.69 3.01 -1.75
N LEU A 37 -5.63 2.30 -1.35
CA LEU A 37 -4.80 2.64 -0.19
C LEU A 37 -3.74 3.68 -0.57
N PHE A 38 -3.00 3.40 -1.65
CA PHE A 38 -1.89 4.21 -2.12
C PHE A 38 -1.61 3.94 -3.59
N GLU A 39 -0.85 4.85 -4.19
CA GLU A 39 -0.44 4.79 -5.59
C GLU A 39 1.07 4.68 -5.64
N VAL A 40 1.57 3.79 -6.49
CA VAL A 40 3.00 3.63 -6.75
C VAL A 40 3.29 3.89 -8.21
N GLU A 41 4.40 4.54 -8.46
CA GLU A 41 4.87 4.87 -9.79
C GLU A 41 6.00 3.92 -10.18
N THR A 42 5.89 3.39 -11.38
CA THR A 42 6.96 2.62 -12.04
C THR A 42 7.36 3.36 -13.31
N ASP A 43 8.48 2.96 -13.93
CA ASP A 43 9.10 3.58 -15.12
C ASP A 43 8.11 4.08 -16.19
N LYS A 44 6.95 3.44 -16.35
CA LYS A 44 5.95 3.82 -17.37
C LYS A 44 4.50 3.88 -16.89
N VAL A 45 4.19 3.46 -15.68
CA VAL A 45 2.79 3.27 -15.24
C VAL A 45 2.65 3.55 -13.75
N ILE A 46 1.62 4.33 -13.40
CA ILE A 46 1.13 4.48 -12.03
C ILE A 46 0.18 3.33 -11.74
N SER A 47 0.49 2.52 -10.73
CA SER A 47 -0.35 1.43 -10.25
C SER A 47 -0.98 1.79 -8.92
N GLN A 48 -2.27 1.54 -8.78
CA GLN A 48 -3.01 1.80 -7.55
C GLN A 48 -3.14 0.49 -6.78
N VAL A 49 -2.79 0.50 -5.49
CA VAL A 49 -2.93 -0.67 -4.63
C VAL A 49 -4.20 -0.53 -3.82
N GLU A 50 -5.12 -1.46 -4.04
CA GLU A 50 -6.40 -1.53 -3.36
C GLU A 50 -6.30 -2.39 -2.10
N SER A 51 -7.11 -2.07 -1.09
CA SER A 51 -7.25 -2.92 0.08
C SER A 51 -7.95 -4.22 -0.29
N GLN A 52 -7.43 -5.34 0.20
CA GLN A 52 -8.10 -6.63 0.05
C GLN A 52 -9.14 -6.87 1.15
N GLU A 53 -9.08 -6.10 2.23
CA GLU A 53 -9.90 -6.32 3.42
C GLU A 53 -10.50 -5.02 3.95
N ASP A 54 -11.59 -5.15 4.70
CA ASP A 54 -12.23 -4.06 5.42
C ASP A 54 -11.63 -3.88 6.82
N GLY A 55 -11.35 -2.62 7.17
CA GLY A 55 -10.70 -2.29 8.42
C GLY A 55 -10.34 -0.82 8.52
N VAL A 56 -9.35 -0.50 9.34
CA VAL A 56 -8.83 0.85 9.54
C VAL A 56 -7.32 0.84 9.31
N LEU A 57 -6.83 1.76 8.49
CA LEU A 57 -5.38 1.91 8.30
C LEU A 57 -4.78 2.36 9.63
N THR A 58 -3.88 1.59 10.24
CA THR A 58 -3.32 1.95 11.56
C THR A 58 -1.99 2.66 11.44
N ALA A 59 -1.13 2.22 10.53
CA ALA A 59 0.19 2.80 10.33
C ALA A 59 0.64 2.70 8.88
N GLN A 60 1.33 3.75 8.42
CA GLN A 60 2.08 3.78 7.18
C GLN A 60 3.56 3.56 7.53
N LYS A 61 4.19 2.55 6.94
CA LYS A 61 5.62 2.24 7.14
C LYS A 61 6.50 2.89 6.07
N VAL A 62 5.90 3.35 4.99
CA VAL A 62 6.56 3.96 3.85
C VAL A 62 6.05 5.39 3.67
N ALA A 63 6.96 6.30 3.31
CA ALA A 63 6.62 7.68 3.01
C ALA A 63 6.32 7.89 1.52
N THR A 64 5.47 8.87 1.24
CA THR A 64 5.28 9.45 -0.10
C THR A 64 6.63 9.89 -0.68
N GLY A 65 6.97 9.42 -1.87
CA GLY A 65 8.24 9.69 -2.56
C GLY A 65 9.40 8.77 -2.18
N ASP A 66 9.17 7.74 -1.35
CA ASP A 66 10.19 6.79 -0.95
C ASP A 66 10.31 5.60 -1.93
N THR A 67 11.40 4.83 -1.86
CA THR A 67 11.63 3.68 -2.74
C THR A 67 11.42 2.38 -1.98
N THR A 68 10.45 1.59 -2.43
CA THR A 68 10.06 0.32 -1.80
C THR A 68 10.41 -0.86 -2.66
N LYS A 69 10.46 -2.05 -2.06
CA LYS A 69 10.71 -3.30 -2.78
C LYS A 69 9.50 -4.23 -2.75
N VAL A 70 9.42 -5.14 -3.72
CA VAL A 70 8.44 -6.24 -3.70
C VAL A 70 8.49 -6.97 -2.36
N GLY A 71 7.34 -7.13 -1.71
CA GLY A 71 7.20 -7.81 -0.43
C GLY A 71 7.55 -6.96 0.80
N ASP A 72 8.02 -5.73 0.61
CA ASP A 72 8.30 -4.82 1.71
C ASP A 72 7.00 -4.42 2.44
N LEU A 73 7.07 -4.24 3.75
CA LEU A 73 5.91 -3.90 4.57
C LEU A 73 5.59 -2.42 4.38
N VAL A 74 4.46 -2.12 3.72
CA VAL A 74 4.07 -0.75 3.41
C VAL A 74 3.14 -0.14 4.45
N ALA A 75 2.25 -0.94 5.03
CA ALA A 75 1.28 -0.49 6.03
C ALA A 75 0.66 -1.64 6.82
N THR A 76 -0.08 -1.30 7.87
CA THR A 76 -0.90 -2.23 8.63
C THR A 76 -2.36 -1.77 8.64
N ILE A 77 -3.28 -2.71 8.45
CA ILE A 77 -4.72 -2.50 8.50
C ILE A 77 -5.26 -3.29 9.68
N GLU A 78 -5.97 -2.63 10.59
CA GLU A 78 -6.69 -3.29 11.67
C GLU A 78 -8.09 -3.66 11.19
N THR A 79 -8.33 -4.95 11.02
CA THR A 79 -9.64 -5.52 10.69
C THR A 79 -10.36 -5.86 12.00
N ALA A 80 -11.66 -5.51 12.07
CA ALA A 80 -12.47 -5.69 13.27
C ALA A 80 -12.84 -7.16 13.48
#